data_AF-A0A2V6RTZ2-F1
#
_entry.id   AF-A0A2V6RTZ2-F1
#
_cell.length_a   1.000
_cell.length_b   1.000
_cell.length_c   1.000
_cell.angle_alpha   90.00
_cell.angle_beta   90.00
_cell.angle_gamma   90.00
#
_symmetry.space_group_name_H-M   'P 1'
#
loop_
_entity.id
_entity.type
_entity.pdbx_description
1 polymer ?
#
loop_
_entity_poly.entity_id
_entity_poly.type
_entity_poly.pdbx_seq_one_letter_code
_entity_poly.pdbx_strand_id
1 'polypeptide(L)' 'MIGPQDLWVALGLMVFFFGAKKLPELSRSLGQALAQFKKGLAESNDEARASDAVTPAPKAAAAHDPSQRPDGSV' A
#
# COMPACT_ATOMS: atom_id res chain seq x y z
N MET A 1 30.98 -18.83 19.77
CA MET A 1 30.83 -18.32 18.40
C MET A 1 29.53 -18.90 17.87
N ILE A 2 28.42 -18.15 17.95
CA ILE A 2 27.14 -18.61 17.37
C ILE A 2 27.30 -18.54 15.86
N GLY A 3 27.38 -19.72 15.24
CA GLY A 3 27.51 -19.86 13.80
C GLY A 3 26.15 -20.06 13.12
N PRO A 4 26.09 -19.94 11.79
CA PRO A 4 24.90 -20.30 11.02
C PRO A 4 24.39 -21.71 11.35
N GLN A 5 25.30 -22.63 11.68
CA GLN A 5 25.02 -24.00 12.13
C GLN A 5 24.08 -24.04 13.34
N ASP A 6 24.34 -23.26 14.40
CA ASP A 6 23.50 -23.21 15.60
C ASP A 6 22.09 -22.72 15.28
N LEU A 7 21.97 -21.75 14.36
CA LEU A 7 20.67 -21.21 13.94
C LEU A 7 19.84 -22.26 13.21
N TRP A 8 20.46 -23.07 12.35
CA TRP A 8 19.80 -24.20 11.68
C TRP A 8 19.34 -25.28 12.66
N VAL A 9 20.15 -25.58 13.68
CA VAL A 9 19.79 -26.54 14.74
C VAL A 9 18.62 -26.02 15.55
N ALA A 10 18.64 -24.75 15.95
CA ALA A 10 17.55 -24.12 16.68
C ALA A 10 16.25 -24.07 15.87
N LEU A 11 16.34 -23.73 14.57
CA LEU A 11 15.19 -23.74 13.66
C LEU A 11 14.61 -25.16 13.51
N GLY A 12 15.47 -26.16 13.36
CA GLY A 12 15.06 -27.57 13.31
C GLY A 12 14.35 -28.01 14.58
N LEU A 13 14.84 -27.62 15.75
CA LEU A 13 14.22 -27.94 17.04
C LEU A 13 12.86 -27.24 17.19
N MET A 14 12.76 -25.97 16.80
CA MET A 14 11.50 -25.22 16.77
C MET A 14 10.47 -25.90 15.85
N VAL A 15 10.89 -26.31 14.65
CA VAL A 15 10.04 -27.07 13.71
C VAL A 15 9.64 -28.43 14.29
N PHE A 16 10.51 -29.09 15.04
CA PHE A 16 10.21 -30.38 15.67
C PHE A 16 9.14 -30.26 16.76
N PHE A 17 9.22 -29.24 17.62
CA PHE A 17 8.23 -29.00 18.68
C PHE A 17 6.90 -28.43 18.15
N PHE A 18 6.95 -27.46 17.24
CA PHE A 18 5.75 -26.80 16.71
C PHE A 18 5.15 -27.53 15.50
N GLY A 19 5.94 -28.30 14.77
CA GLY A 19 5.56 -28.98 13.54
C GLY A 19 5.73 -28.11 12.28
N ALA A 20 6.09 -28.74 11.16
CA ALA A 20 6.31 -28.08 9.87
C ALA A 20 5.09 -27.33 9.31
N LYS A 21 3.87 -27.67 9.76
CA LYS A 21 2.64 -26.97 9.36
C LYS A 21 2.35 -25.71 10.18
N LYS A 22 2.85 -25.60 11.41
CA LYS A 22 2.51 -24.46 12.31
C LYS A 22 3.33 -23.21 12.06
N LEU A 23 4.61 -23.34 11.72
CA LEU A 23 5.44 -22.20 11.30
C LEU A 23 4.85 -21.41 10.11
N PRO A 24 4.46 -22.04 8.98
CA PRO A 24 3.88 -21.32 7.86
C PRO A 24 2.48 -20.78 8.17
N GLU A 25 1.69 -21.46 9.00
CA GLU A 25 0.36 -21.00 9.42
C GLU A 25 0.44 -19.75 10.30
N LEU A 26 1.39 -19.72 11.25
CA LEU A 26 1.70 -18.57 12.09
C LEU A 26 2.27 -17.40 11.27
N SER A 27 3.18 -17.67 10.32
CA SER A 27 3.73 -16.60 9.47
C SER A 27 2.68 -16.01 8.55
N ARG A 28 1.74 -16.81 8.04
CA ARG A 28 0.63 -16.36 7.20
C ARG A 28 -0.29 -15.41 7.98
N SER A 29 -0.72 -15.80 9.17
CA SER A 29 -1.62 -14.98 10.02
C SER A 29 -0.93 -13.70 10.53
N LEU A 30 0.31 -13.81 10.99
CA LEU A 30 1.12 -12.66 11.42
C LEU A 30 1.40 -11.72 10.24
N GLY A 31 1.73 -12.26 9.07
CA GLY A 31 1.98 -11.49 7.85
C GLY A 31 0.73 -10.74 7.38
N GLN A 32 -0.45 -11.37 7.47
CA GLN A 32 -1.72 -10.70 7.20
C GLN A 32 -1.99 -9.55 8.19
N ALA A 33 -1.75 -9.77 9.49
CA ALA A 33 -1.91 -8.73 10.50
C ALA A 33 -0.95 -7.54 10.25
N LEU A 34 0.32 -7.83 9.96
CA LEU A 34 1.33 -6.82 9.66
C LEU A 34 1.03 -6.07 8.36
N ALA A 35 0.48 -6.75 7.35
CA ALA A 35 0.07 -6.13 6.08
C ALA A 35 -1.09 -5.15 6.28
N GLN A 36 -2.10 -5.51 7.08
CA GLN A 36 -3.21 -4.61 7.42
C GLN A 36 -2.73 -3.44 8.29
N PHE A 37 -1.85 -3.71 9.26
CA PHE A 37 -1.23 -2.65 10.07
C PHE A 37 -0.46 -1.64 9.22
N LYS A 38 0.34 -2.12 8.26
CA LYS A 38 1.09 -1.26 7.34
C LYS A 38 0.18 -0.46 6.40
N LYS A 39 -0.93 -1.05 5.95
CA LYS A 39 -1.96 -0.33 5.18
C LYS A 39 -2.62 0.77 6.00
N GLY A 40 -3.05 0.50 7.22
CA GLY A 40 -3.65 1.51 8.09
C GLY A 40 -2.68 2.66 8.43
N LEU A 41 -1.39 2.36 8.61
CA LEU A 41 -0.35 3.38 8.78
C LEU A 41 -0.13 4.23 7.52
N ALA A 42 -0.19 3.62 6.33
CA ALA A 42 -0.04 4.33 5.07
C ALA A 42 -1.26 5.21 4.78
N GLU A 43 -2.48 4.68 4.98
CA GLU A 43 -3.75 5.39 4.86
C GLU A 43 -3.81 6.60 5.81
N SER A 44 -3.46 6.43 7.09
CA SER A 44 -3.32 7.56 8.03
C SER A 44 -2.32 8.63 7.59
N ASN A 45 -1.27 8.28 6.85
CA ASN A 45 -0.29 9.24 6.34
C ASN A 45 -0.81 9.95 5.09
N ASP A 46 -1.51 9.24 4.21
CA ASP A 46 -2.14 9.80 3.01
C ASP A 46 -3.34 10.69 3.34
N GLU A 47 -4.19 10.35 4.32
CA GLU A 47 -5.28 11.23 4.78
C GLU A 47 -4.77 12.53 5.40
N ALA A 48 -3.65 12.50 6.13
CA ALA A 48 -3.01 13.72 6.64
C ALA A 48 -2.52 14.64 5.50
N ARG A 49 -2.29 14.09 4.30
CA ARG A 49 -1.87 14.84 3.10
C ARG A 49 -3.06 15.26 2.23
N ALA A 50 -4.18 14.52 2.28
CA ALA A 50 -5.41 14.81 1.55
C ALA A 50 -6.27 15.90 2.21
N SER A 51 -6.17 16.11 3.53
CA SER A 51 -6.88 17.20 4.22
C SER A 51 -6.32 18.60 3.94
N ASP A 52 -5.12 18.73 3.36
CA ASP A 52 -4.56 20.01 2.89
C ASP A 52 -4.90 20.32 1.41
N ALA A 53 -5.65 19.44 0.72
CA ALA A 53 -5.94 19.54 -0.72
C ALA A 53 -7.42 19.86 -1.06
N VAL A 54 -8.19 20.42 -0.11
CA VAL A 54 -9.56 20.93 -0.34
C VAL A 54 -9.58 22.38 0.16
N THR A 55 -9.07 23.40 -0.54
CA THR A 55 -9.63 24.09 -1.72
C THR A 55 -8.69 25.26 -2.06
N PRO A 56 -8.32 25.51 -3.34
CA PRO A 56 -8.89 26.71 -3.98
C PRO A 56 -9.19 26.56 -5.48
N ALA A 57 -10.22 27.32 -5.87
CA ALA A 57 -10.37 28.05 -7.12
C ALA A 57 -11.02 27.35 -8.35
N PRO A 58 -11.98 28.06 -8.98
CA PRO A 58 -12.86 27.53 -10.00
C PRO A 58 -12.11 27.41 -11.33
N LYS A 59 -12.17 26.24 -11.96
CA LYS A 59 -11.81 26.09 -13.38
C LYS A 59 -12.96 26.64 -14.25
N ALA A 60 -13.13 27.96 -14.19
CA ALA A 60 -13.85 28.75 -15.17
C ALA A 60 -12.83 29.54 -15.97
N ALA A 61 -12.08 28.87 -16.85
CA ALA A 61 -11.38 29.46 -18.00
C ALA A 61 -10.75 28.34 -18.82
N ALA A 62 -10.83 28.45 -20.15
CA ALA A 62 -10.26 27.55 -21.16
C ALA A 62 -11.03 26.25 -21.45
N ALA A 63 -12.30 26.38 -21.82
CA ALA A 63 -12.95 25.50 -22.83
C ALA A 63 -14.21 26.17 -23.40
N HIS A 64 -14.05 27.32 -24.05
CA HIS A 64 -14.96 27.79 -25.10
C HIS A 64 -14.07 28.04 -26.32
N ASP A 65 -13.90 26.99 -27.11
CA ASP A 65 -13.35 27.06 -28.46
C ASP A 65 -14.38 27.78 -29.34
N PRO A 66 -14.11 29.00 -29.85
CA PRO A 66 -15.03 29.72 -30.73
C PRO A 66 -14.98 29.20 -32.18
N SER A 67 -14.37 28.05 -32.45
CA SER A 67 -14.00 27.63 -33.81
C SER A 67 -15.09 26.88 -34.58
N GLN A 68 -16.36 26.94 -34.15
CA GLN A 68 -17.50 26.42 -34.92
C GLN A 68 -18.44 27.51 -35.43
N ARG A 69 -17.96 28.29 -36.42
CA ARG A 69 -18.76 28.80 -37.56
C ARG A 69 -17.86 29.62 -38.50
N PRO A 70 -17.48 29.09 -39.67
CA PRO A 70 -17.43 29.90 -40.87
C PRO A 70 -18.82 29.86 -41.50
N ASP A 71 -19.64 30.86 -41.15
CA ASP A 71 -20.74 31.32 -42.00
C ASP A 71 -20.08 32.01 -43.20
N GLY A 72 -20.34 31.51 -44.40
CA GLY A 72 -19.67 31.94 -45.62
C GLY A 72 -20.48 31.59 -46.84
N SER A 73 -21.66 32.19 -46.94
CA SER A 73 -22.47 32.28 -48.14
C SER A 73 -21.68 32.91 -49.29
N VAL A 74 -21.74 32.28 -50.46
CA VAL A 74 -21.67 32.88 -51.80
C VAL A 74 -22.71 32.22 -52.68
#